data_AF-A0A382KLF1-F1
#
_entry.id   AF-A0A382KLF1-F1
#
_cell.length_a   1.000
_cell.length_b   1.000
_cell.length_c   1.000
_cell.angle_alpha   90.00
_cell.angle_beta   90.00
_cell.angle_gamma   90.00
#
_symmetry.space_group_name_H-M   'P 1'
#
loop_
_entity.id
_entity.type
_entity.pdbx_description
1 polymer ?
#
loop_
_entity_poly.entity_id
_entity_poly.type
_entity_poly.pdbx_seq_one_letter_code
_entity_poly.pdbx_strand_id
1 'polypeptide(L)'
;MPKGLYLVKILVHFMSLKTLQKELGYTKYILGERLSYYEPSKNISQKTFAQELSQGIRQKQKSISPKFFYDEKGSQLFEKI
;
A
#
# COMPACT_ATOMS: atom_id res chain seq x y z
N MET A 1 16.21 12.19 -25.44
CA MET A 1 16.99 12.08 -24.18
C MET A 1 17.88 10.84 -24.24
N PRO A 2 19.14 10.90 -23.78
CA PRO A 2 20.08 9.79 -23.89
C PRO A 2 19.67 8.62 -22.98
N LYS A 3 19.71 7.40 -23.52
CA LYS A 3 19.27 6.15 -22.87
C LYS A 3 19.90 5.92 -21.48
N GLY A 4 21.13 6.38 -21.28
CA GLY A 4 21.84 6.29 -20.00
C GLY A 4 21.21 7.12 -18.87
N LEU A 5 20.63 8.29 -19.18
CA LEU A 5 20.03 9.17 -18.17
C LEU A 5 18.73 8.56 -17.59
N TYR A 6 18.01 7.78 -18.40
CA TYR A 6 16.79 7.09 -17.99
C TYR A 6 17.09 5.94 -17.02
N LEU A 7 18.14 5.16 -17.29
CA LEU A 7 18.57 4.05 -16.45
C LEU A 7 19.02 4.52 -15.06
N VAL A 8 19.78 5.62 -15.00
CA VAL A 8 20.21 6.22 -13.73
C VAL A 8 19.01 6.71 -12.92
N LYS A 9 18.02 7.33 -13.57
CA LYS A 9 16.80 7.81 -12.89
C LYS A 9 15.96 6.67 -12.31
N ILE A 10 15.86 5.54 -13.02
CA ILE A 10 15.20 4.31 -12.53
C ILE A 10 15.95 3.74 -11.31
N LEU A 11 17.28 3.65 -11.40
CA LEU A 11 18.13 3.14 -10.31
C LEU A 11 18.01 3.98 -9.03
N VAL A 12 18.02 5.31 -9.17
CA VAL A 12 17.83 6.23 -8.03
C VAL A 12 16.44 6.08 -7.42
N HIS A 13 15.39 5.97 -8.26
CA HIS A 13 14.03 5.76 -7.78
C HIS A 13 13.89 4.42 -7.03
N PHE A 14 14.51 3.36 -7.55
CA PHE A 14 14.50 2.04 -6.92
C PHE A 14 15.25 2.00 -5.59
N MET A 15 16.42 2.67 -5.50
CA MET A 15 17.14 2.81 -4.24
C MET A 15 16.36 3.63 -3.21
N SER A 16 15.70 4.72 -3.64
CA SER A 16 14.83 5.53 -2.79
C SER A 16 13.63 4.75 -2.25
N LEU A 17 13.05 3.86 -3.05
CA LEU A 17 11.94 3.03 -2.60
C LEU A 17 12.38 2.03 -1.53
N LYS A 18 13.57 1.43 -1.68
CA LYS A 18 14.12 0.49 -0.70
C LYS A 18 14.46 1.17 0.63
N THR A 19 15.01 2.39 0.60
CA THR A 19 15.27 3.16 1.82
C THR A 19 13.97 3.57 2.50
N LEU A 20 12.97 4.02 1.74
CA LEU A 20 11.66 4.42 2.27
C LEU A 20 10.93 3.22 2.91
N GLN A 21 10.98 2.04 2.29
CA GLN A 21 10.42 0.81 2.87
C GLN A 21 11.10 0.41 4.19
N LYS A 22 12.43 0.55 4.26
CA LYS A 22 13.21 0.26 5.47
C LYS A 22 12.89 1.27 6.58
N GLU A 23 12.77 2.55 6.25
CA GLU A 23 12.41 3.61 7.21
C GLU A 23 10.99 3.44 7.76
N LEU A 24 10.04 3.09 6.89
CA LEU A 24 8.65 2.84 7.31
C LEU A 24 8.48 1.53 8.09
N GLY A 25 9.52 0.71 8.19
CA GLY A 25 9.48 -0.55 8.91
C GLY A 25 8.57 -1.57 8.24
N TYR A 26 8.70 -1.76 6.92
CA TYR A 26 8.00 -2.81 6.19
C TYR A 26 8.99 -3.84 5.63
N THR A 27 8.65 -5.12 5.74
CA THR A 27 9.34 -6.24 5.12
C THR A 27 8.57 -6.69 3.87
N LYS A 28 9.29 -6.90 2.76
CA LYS A 28 8.71 -7.42 1.52
C LYS A 28 8.71 -8.95 1.52
N TYR A 29 7.58 -9.54 1.16
CA TYR A 29 7.41 -10.98 0.95
C TYR A 29 7.12 -11.26 -0.52
N ILE A 30 7.77 -12.28 -1.08
CA ILE A 30 7.64 -12.67 -2.49
C ILE A 30 6.98 -14.05 -2.52
N LEU A 31 5.79 -14.14 -3.11
CA LEU A 31 4.99 -15.36 -3.24
C LEU A 31 5.09 -16.01 -4.63
N GLY A 32 5.65 -15.28 -5.61
CA GLY A 32 5.86 -15.75 -6.97
C GLY A 32 6.53 -14.68 -7.83
N GLU A 33 6.69 -14.96 -9.13
CA GLU A 33 7.41 -14.07 -10.06
C GLU A 33 6.78 -12.67 -10.16
N ARG A 34 5.46 -12.57 -10.00
CA ARG A 34 4.70 -11.31 -10.09
C ARG A 34 3.88 -10.98 -8.84
N LEU A 35 3.93 -11.83 -7.82
CA LEU A 35 3.15 -11.66 -6.59
C LEU A 35 4.06 -11.37 -5.42
N SER A 36 3.95 -10.17 -4.87
CA SER A 36 4.66 -9.77 -3.66
C SER A 36 3.80 -8.83 -2.84
N TYR A 37 3.92 -8.90 -1.52
CA TYR A 37 3.25 -8.00 -0.58
C TYR A 37 4.23 -7.46 0.45
N TYR A 38 3.81 -6.45 1.20
CA TYR A 38 4.60 -5.83 2.26
C TYR A 38 3.86 -5.96 3.58
N GLU A 39 4.57 -6.35 4.61
CA GLU A 39 4.03 -6.45 5.96
C GLU A 39 4.89 -5.60 6.92
N PRO A 40 4.30 -4.96 7.93
CA PRO A 40 5.06 -4.27 8.96
C PRO A 40 6.08 -5.19 9.64
N SER A 41 7.33 -4.75 9.75
CA SER A 41 8.43 -5.49 10.39
C SER A 41 8.39 -5.43 11.91
N LYS A 42 7.53 -4.60 12.49
CA LYS A 42 7.24 -4.49 13.92
C LYS A 42 5.73 -4.52 14.12
N ASN A 43 5.29 -4.81 15.35
CA ASN A 43 3.91 -4.55 15.80
C ASN A 43 3.64 -3.03 15.78
N ILE A 44 3.47 -2.47 14.58
CA ILE A 44 2.90 -1.14 14.40
C ILE A 44 1.46 -1.28 14.88
N SER A 45 1.09 -0.50 15.91
CA SER A 45 -0.29 -0.43 16.38
C SER A 45 -1.18 0.05 15.23
N GLN A 46 -1.75 -0.89 14.48
CA GLN A 46 -2.66 -0.58 13.40
C GLN A 46 -4.00 -0.16 14.00
N LYS A 47 -4.61 0.86 13.40
CA LYS A 47 -5.96 1.26 13.79
C LYS A 47 -6.93 0.13 13.44
N THR A 48 -7.87 -0.14 14.34
CA THR A 48 -8.94 -1.10 14.04
C THR A 48 -9.89 -0.51 13.00
N PHE A 49 -10.67 -1.37 12.34
CA PHE A 49 -11.74 -0.94 11.44
C PHE A 49 -12.64 0.13 12.09
N ALA A 50 -13.09 -0.11 13.32
CA ALA A 50 -13.95 0.82 14.05
C ALA A 50 -13.26 2.17 14.30
N GLN A 51 -11.96 2.18 14.60
CA GLN A 51 -11.19 3.41 14.79
C GLN A 51 -11.05 4.20 13.49
N GLU A 52 -10.70 3.53 12.39
CA GLU A 52 -10.58 4.17 11.07
C GLU A 52 -11.93 4.71 10.58
N LEU A 53 -13.00 3.93 10.72
CA LEU A 53 -14.34 4.33 10.33
C LEU A 53 -14.85 5.51 11.16
N SER A 54 -14.68 5.45 12.49
CA SER A 54 -15.06 6.55 13.38
C SER A 54 -14.31 7.83 13.03
N GLN A 55 -13.03 7.73 12.67
CA GLN A 55 -12.24 8.90 12.23
C GLN A 55 -12.81 9.49 10.93
N GLY A 56 -13.09 8.66 9.92
CA GLY A 56 -13.57 9.12 8.61
C GLY A 56 -14.97 9.73 8.64
N ILE A 57 -15.87 9.20 9.47
CA ILE A 57 -17.25 9.70 9.59
C ILE A 57 -17.34 11.00 10.39
N ARG A 58 -16.44 11.20 11.38
CA ARG A 58 -16.40 12.42 12.22
C ARG A 58 -15.81 13.64 11.51
N GLN A 59 -15.13 13.45 10.38
CA GLN A 59 -14.60 14.55 9.59
C GLN A 59 -15.72 15.35 8.92
N LYS A 60 -15.49 16.66 8.70
CA LYS A 60 -16.44 17.54 7.99
C LYS A 60 -16.80 16.97 6.61
N GLN A 61 -15.77 16.58 5.85
CA GLN A 61 -15.93 15.76 4.66
C GLN A 61 -15.83 14.29 5.08
N LYS A 62 -16.94 13.56 4.98
CA LYS A 62 -16.96 12.14 5.33
C LYS A 62 -16.14 11.35 4.32
N SER A 63 -15.35 10.41 4.83
CA SER A 63 -14.53 9.53 4.01
C SER A 63 -14.46 8.12 4.60
N ILE A 64 -14.16 7.14 3.75
CA ILE A 64 -13.87 5.76 4.13
C ILE A 64 -12.73 5.25 3.25
N SER A 65 -11.81 4.47 3.82
CA SER A 65 -10.71 3.89 3.06
C SER A 65 -11.25 2.85 2.07
N PRO A 66 -10.82 2.87 0.79
CA PRO A 66 -11.32 1.96 -0.22
C PRO A 66 -10.98 0.49 0.05
N LYS A 67 -10.01 0.21 0.93
CA LYS A 67 -9.67 -1.16 1.36
C LYS A 67 -10.86 -1.88 2.00
N PHE A 68 -11.84 -1.15 2.53
CA PHE A 68 -13.03 -1.72 3.17
C PHE A 68 -14.13 -2.10 2.16
N PHE A 69 -13.93 -1.86 0.85
CA PHE A 69 -14.87 -2.29 -0.18
C PHE A 69 -14.67 -3.74 -0.62
N TYR A 70 -13.57 -4.38 -0.26
CA TYR A 70 -13.24 -5.74 -0.73
C TYR A 70 -13.65 -6.81 0.28
N ASP A 71 -14.93 -6.79 0.69
CA ASP A 71 -15.55 -7.98 1.30
C ASP A 71 -15.92 -8.99 0.22
N GLU A 72 -16.53 -10.13 0.58
CA GLU A 72 -16.90 -11.16 -0.40
C GLU A 72 -17.72 -10.58 -1.57
N LYS A 73 -18.68 -9.70 -1.29
CA LYS A 73 -19.56 -9.11 -2.30
C LYS A 73 -18.84 -8.05 -3.13
N GLY A 74 -18.08 -7.17 -2.48
CA GLY A 74 -17.38 -6.11 -3.17
C GLY A 74 -16.18 -6.60 -3.97
N SER A 75 -15.53 -7.68 -3.55
CA SER A 75 -14.57 -8.41 -4.38
C SER A 75 -15.23 -9.03 -5.60
N GLN A 76 -16.38 -9.71 -5.45
CA GLN A 76 -17.13 -10.23 -6.60
C GLN A 76 -17.61 -9.12 -7.56
N LEU A 77 -17.94 -7.94 -7.02
CA LEU A 77 -18.29 -6.78 -7.84
C LEU A 77 -17.08 -6.25 -8.59
N PHE A 78 -15.92 -6.14 -7.93
CA PHE A 78 -14.69 -5.68 -8.56
C PHE A 78 -14.28 -6.56 -9.75
N GLU A 79 -14.42 -7.89 -9.64
CA GLU A 79 -14.14 -8.82 -10.75
C GLU A 79 -15.09 -8.64 -11.96
N LYS A 80 -16.22 -7.96 -11.79
CA LYS A 80 -17.20 -7.72 -12.86
C LYS A 80 -17.04 -6.36 -13.55
N ILE A 81 -16.20 -5.47 -13.01
CA ILE A 81 -15.95 -4.11 -13.54
C ILE A 81 -14.65 -4.13 -14.34
#